data_AF-A0A851TK13-F1
#
_entry.id   AF-A0A851TK13-F1
#
_cell.length_a   1.000
_cell.length_b   1.000
_cell.length_c   1.000
_cell.angle_alpha   90.00
_cell.angle_beta   90.00
_cell.angle_gamma   90.00
#
_symmetry.space_group_name_H-M   'P 1'
#
loop_
_entity.id
_entity.type
_entity.pdbx_description
1 polymer ?
#
loop_
_entity_poly.entity_id
_entity_poly.type
_entity_poly.pdbx_seq_one_letter_code
_entity_poly.pdbx_strand_id
1 'polypeptide(L)'
;QGPCGSCWTFSTTGCLESAIAIASGKLLSLAEQQLVDCAQAFNNHGCSGGLPSQAFEYILYNKGLMAEDAYPYRAEPQGKEEAAPGIQAAFLLQETRESQGQQPATGSCRRRSRYFVIGFQFQEHINPKCEHTPDKVNHAVLAVGYGEENGTPYWIVKNSWGPLWGMDGYFLIERGKNMCGLAACASYPIPQV
;
A
#
# COMPACT_ATOMS: atom_id res chain seq x y z
N GLN A 1 -4.56 7.41 8.89
CA GLN A 1 -3.33 7.21 9.69
C GLN A 1 -3.15 8.18 10.87
N GLY A 2 -3.91 9.27 11.03
CA GLY A 2 -3.72 10.16 12.18
C GLY A 2 -2.31 10.78 12.23
N PRO A 3 -1.73 11.02 13.44
CA PRO A 3 -0.40 11.62 13.58
C PRO A 3 0.77 10.63 13.41
N CYS A 4 0.49 9.39 12.99
CA CYS A 4 1.49 8.32 12.84
C CYS A 4 1.96 8.21 11.38
N GLY A 5 3.27 8.13 11.15
CA GLY A 5 3.89 7.87 9.83
C GLY A 5 3.73 6.41 9.37
N SER A 6 2.51 5.91 9.38
CA SER A 6 2.12 4.53 9.05
C SER A 6 1.40 4.41 7.70
N CYS A 7 1.52 5.40 6.81
CA CYS A 7 0.94 5.33 5.45
C CYS A 7 1.27 4.02 4.71
N TRP A 8 2.47 3.48 4.94
CA TRP A 8 2.91 2.20 4.40
C TRP A 8 2.01 1.03 4.79
N THR A 9 1.45 1.03 6.01
CA THR A 9 0.52 -0.02 6.44
C THR A 9 -0.83 0.07 5.73
N PHE A 10 -1.37 1.28 5.57
CA PHE A 10 -2.62 1.53 4.82
C PHE A 10 -2.49 1.23 3.32
N SER A 11 -1.31 1.47 2.74
CA SER A 11 -0.99 1.07 1.37
C SER A 11 -0.97 -0.46 1.24
N THR A 12 -0.35 -1.16 2.22
CA THR A 12 -0.31 -2.62 2.28
C THR A 12 -1.70 -3.24 2.44
N THR A 13 -2.46 -2.85 3.46
CA THR A 13 -3.80 -3.40 3.75
C THR A 13 -4.73 -3.14 2.59
N GLY A 14 -4.82 -1.90 2.10
CA GLY A 14 -5.69 -1.55 0.97
C GLY A 14 -5.37 -2.34 -0.31
N CYS A 15 -4.09 -2.64 -0.55
CA CYS A 15 -3.67 -3.47 -1.68
C CYS A 15 -4.10 -4.94 -1.51
N LEU A 16 -3.88 -5.51 -0.33
CA LEU A 16 -4.25 -6.89 -0.01
C LEU A 16 -5.78 -7.09 0.04
N GLU A 17 -6.51 -6.17 0.66
CA GLU A 17 -7.98 -6.14 0.68
C GLU A 17 -8.55 -6.15 -0.74
N SER A 18 -8.01 -5.29 -1.61
CA SER A 18 -8.43 -5.24 -3.00
C SER A 18 -8.14 -6.55 -3.73
N ALA A 19 -6.94 -7.11 -3.54
CA ALA A 19 -6.56 -8.38 -4.17
C ALA A 19 -7.47 -9.54 -3.72
N ILE A 20 -7.81 -9.62 -2.43
CA ILE A 20 -8.74 -10.62 -1.88
C ILE A 20 -10.15 -10.40 -2.43
N ALA A 21 -10.63 -9.16 -2.49
CA ALA A 21 -11.94 -8.84 -3.03
C ALA A 21 -12.06 -9.21 -4.52
N ILE A 22 -11.02 -8.95 -5.31
CA ILE A 22 -10.95 -9.33 -6.73
C ILE A 22 -10.96 -10.87 -6.89
N ALA A 23 -10.22 -11.59 -6.05
CA ALA A 23 -10.04 -13.02 -6.20
C ALA A 23 -11.21 -13.85 -5.62
N SER A 24 -11.83 -13.38 -4.53
CA SER A 24 -12.84 -14.14 -3.76
C SER A 24 -14.23 -13.50 -3.73
N GLY A 25 -14.37 -12.23 -4.12
CA GLY A 25 -15.60 -11.45 -3.97
C GLY A 25 -15.87 -10.94 -2.54
N LYS A 26 -14.98 -11.20 -1.58
CA LYS A 26 -15.12 -10.76 -0.19
C LYS A 26 -14.25 -9.54 0.09
N LEU A 27 -14.87 -8.45 0.52
CA LEU A 27 -14.15 -7.27 1.01
C LEU A 27 -13.90 -7.41 2.50
N LEU A 28 -12.63 -7.36 2.90
CA LEU A 28 -12.19 -7.39 4.29
C LEU A 28 -11.67 -5.99 4.69
N SER A 29 -11.61 -5.74 6.00
CA SER A 29 -10.87 -4.63 6.58
C SER A 29 -9.76 -5.23 7.41
N LEU A 30 -8.50 -4.99 7.05
CA LEU A 30 -7.32 -5.61 7.64
C LEU A 30 -6.64 -4.67 8.64
N ALA A 31 -6.01 -5.24 9.66
CA ALA A 31 -5.44 -4.48 10.76
C ALA A 31 -4.11 -3.81 10.38
N GLU A 32 -4.12 -2.50 10.11
CA GLU A 32 -2.89 -1.73 9.96
C GLU A 32 -2.03 -1.75 11.22
N GLN A 33 -2.67 -1.80 12.39
CA GLN A 33 -1.98 -1.74 13.68
C GLN A 33 -1.06 -2.93 13.90
N GLN A 34 -1.46 -4.13 13.46
CA GLN A 34 -0.59 -5.31 13.54
C GLN A 34 0.71 -5.09 12.74
N LEU A 35 0.66 -4.41 11.59
CA LEU A 35 1.87 -4.06 10.84
C LEU A 35 2.73 -3.05 11.60
N VAL A 36 2.12 -2.02 12.20
CA VAL A 36 2.82 -1.03 13.04
C VAL A 36 3.58 -1.72 14.17
N ASP A 37 2.95 -2.71 14.82
CA ASP A 37 3.44 -3.31 16.07
C ASP A 37 4.33 -4.54 15.86
N CYS A 38 4.20 -5.27 14.75
CA CYS A 38 4.84 -6.58 14.59
C CYS A 38 5.83 -6.72 13.42
N ALA A 39 5.82 -5.83 12.44
CA ALA A 39 6.58 -6.03 11.20
C ALA A 39 8.05 -5.58 11.26
N GLN A 40 8.60 -5.28 12.44
CA GLN A 40 9.94 -4.67 12.55
C GLN A 40 11.09 -5.62 12.17
N ALA A 41 10.87 -6.94 12.24
CA ALA A 41 11.84 -7.93 11.76
C ALA A 41 12.09 -7.84 10.25
N PHE A 42 11.22 -7.14 9.51
CA PHE A 42 11.29 -6.93 8.06
C PHE A 42 11.72 -5.50 7.71
N ASN A 43 12.45 -4.82 8.60
CA ASN A 43 12.95 -3.46 8.40
C ASN A 43 11.83 -2.39 8.29
N ASN A 44 10.70 -2.63 8.94
CA ASN A 44 9.66 -1.62 9.16
C ASN A 44 9.81 -0.99 10.56
N HIS A 45 9.34 0.24 10.73
CA HIS A 45 9.62 1.05 11.92
C HIS A 45 8.35 1.67 12.52
N GLY A 46 7.21 0.99 12.41
CA GLY A 46 5.94 1.45 12.96
C GLY A 46 5.55 2.83 12.43
N CYS A 47 5.38 3.80 13.34
CA CYS A 47 5.07 5.19 12.99
C CYS A 47 6.25 5.98 12.39
N SER A 48 7.47 5.42 12.38
CA SER A 48 8.65 6.03 11.74
C SER A 48 8.84 5.59 10.29
N GLY A 49 7.86 4.88 9.71
CA GLY A 49 7.86 4.48 8.30
C GLY A 49 8.14 3.00 8.07
N GLY A 50 8.05 2.61 6.79
CA GLY A 50 8.17 1.23 6.33
C GLY A 50 7.89 1.13 4.83
N LEU A 51 8.01 -0.06 4.26
CA LEU A 51 7.74 -0.31 2.84
C LEU A 51 6.61 -1.33 2.67
N PRO A 52 5.68 -1.13 1.71
CA PRO A 52 4.64 -2.12 1.45
C PRO A 52 5.19 -3.52 1.08
N SER A 53 6.29 -3.58 0.33
CA SER A 53 6.94 -4.84 -0.04
C SER A 53 7.45 -5.62 1.18
N GLN A 54 8.09 -4.92 2.12
CA GLN A 54 8.55 -5.49 3.39
C GLN A 54 7.38 -5.94 4.27
N ALA A 55 6.27 -5.20 4.25
CA ALA A 55 5.05 -5.56 4.95
C ALA A 55 4.40 -6.82 4.35
N PHE A 56 4.38 -6.96 3.02
CA PHE A 56 3.91 -8.18 2.37
C PHE A 56 4.78 -9.39 2.73
N GLU A 57 6.10 -9.24 2.78
CA GLU A 57 6.99 -10.30 3.27
C GLU A 57 6.67 -10.67 4.71
N TYR A 58 6.47 -9.69 5.61
CA TYR A 58 6.02 -9.96 6.96
C TYR A 58 4.74 -10.80 6.98
N ILE A 59 3.69 -10.42 6.24
CA ILE A 59 2.41 -11.14 6.21
C ILE A 59 2.62 -12.59 5.71
N LEU A 60 3.46 -12.78 4.68
CA LEU A 60 3.77 -14.09 4.11
C LEU A 60 4.45 -15.03 5.12
N TYR A 61 5.43 -14.52 5.87
CA TYR A 61 6.19 -15.29 6.86
C TYR A 61 5.47 -15.42 8.20
N ASN A 62 4.71 -14.40 8.60
CA ASN A 62 3.85 -14.39 9.79
C ASN A 62 2.65 -15.34 9.66
N LYS A 63 2.40 -15.86 8.45
CA LYS A 63 1.22 -16.68 8.14
C LYS A 63 -0.07 -15.93 8.35
N GLY A 64 -0.09 -14.68 7.88
CA GLY A 64 -1.30 -13.89 7.70
C GLY A 64 -1.31 -12.57 8.46
N LEU A 65 -2.44 -11.89 8.30
CA LEU A 65 -2.77 -10.61 8.92
C LEU A 65 -4.20 -10.68 9.50
N MET A 66 -4.42 -10.10 10.67
CA MET A 66 -5.72 -10.01 11.33
C MET A 66 -6.63 -8.97 10.67
N ALA A 67 -7.92 -9.04 10.98
CA ALA A 67 -8.90 -8.02 10.62
C ALA A 67 -8.88 -6.85 11.62
N GLU A 68 -9.31 -5.68 11.16
CA GLU A 68 -9.33 -4.43 11.94
C GLU A 68 -10.22 -4.54 13.20
N ASP A 69 -11.31 -5.30 13.14
CA ASP A 69 -12.19 -5.54 14.30
C ASP A 69 -11.52 -6.36 15.41
N ALA A 70 -10.56 -7.22 15.05
CA ALA A 70 -9.79 -8.03 15.97
C ALA A 70 -8.52 -7.34 16.48
N TYR A 71 -7.97 -6.38 15.73
CA TYR A 71 -6.80 -5.59 16.13
C TYR A 71 -6.95 -4.13 15.66
N PRO A 72 -7.71 -3.30 16.42
CA PRO A 72 -8.06 -1.94 16.01
C PRO A 72 -6.87 -0.97 15.94
N TYR A 73 -6.96 -0.03 15.02
CA TYR A 73 -5.97 1.03 14.81
C TYR A 73 -5.94 2.08 15.93
N ARG A 74 -4.73 2.37 16.44
CA ARG A 74 -4.48 3.31 17.54
C ARG A 74 -3.60 4.49 17.15
N ALA A 75 -2.95 4.45 15.99
CA ALA A 75 -2.03 5.49 15.53
C ALA A 75 -0.83 5.76 16.45
N GLU A 76 -0.39 4.74 17.19
CA GLU A 76 0.82 4.77 18.03
C GLU A 76 1.37 3.33 18.17
N PRO A 77 2.70 3.15 18.32
CA PRO A 77 3.27 1.82 18.53
C PRO A 77 2.84 1.26 19.88
N GLN A 78 2.33 0.03 19.88
CA GLN A 78 2.09 -0.75 21.09
C GLN A 78 3.25 -1.72 21.35
N GLY A 79 3.41 -2.14 22.59
CA GLY A 79 4.30 -3.26 22.91
C GLY A 79 3.79 -4.54 22.24
N LYS A 80 4.70 -5.38 21.73
CA LYS A 80 4.37 -6.67 21.07
C LYS A 80 3.52 -7.63 21.91
N GLU A 81 3.44 -7.38 23.22
CA GLU A 81 2.71 -8.18 24.20
C GLU A 81 1.18 -8.03 24.08
N GLU A 82 0.67 -6.99 23.41
CA GLU A 82 -0.77 -6.82 23.15
C GLU A 82 -1.25 -7.52 21.86
N ALA A 83 -0.34 -7.99 21.02
CA ALA A 83 -0.65 -8.77 19.83
C ALA A 83 -1.04 -10.20 20.24
N ALA A 84 -2.26 -10.36 20.78
CA ALA A 84 -2.82 -11.69 21.03
C ALA A 84 -2.77 -12.53 19.74
N PRO A 85 -2.51 -13.85 19.81
CA PRO A 85 -2.62 -14.72 18.65
C PRO A 85 -4.08 -14.78 18.19
N GLY A 86 -4.46 -13.83 17.33
CA GLY A 86 -5.78 -13.75 16.75
C GLY A 86 -5.90 -14.56 15.47
N ILE A 87 -7.14 -14.80 15.07
CA ILE A 87 -7.47 -15.46 13.81
C ILE A 87 -6.97 -14.55 12.67
N GLN A 88 -6.06 -15.07 11.86
CA GLN A 88 -5.59 -14.36 10.68
C GLN A 88 -6.71 -14.37 9.63
N ALA A 89 -7.05 -13.18 9.14
CA ALA A 89 -8.14 -12.96 8.19
C ALA A 89 -7.65 -13.02 6.72
N ALA A 90 -6.37 -12.71 6.49
CA ALA A 90 -5.77 -12.66 5.16
C ALA A 90 -4.42 -13.36 5.12
N PHE A 91 -4.12 -14.03 4.01
CA PHE A 91 -2.88 -14.76 3.79
C PHE A 91 -2.31 -14.44 2.39
N LEU A 92 -1.01 -14.63 2.21
CA LEU A 92 -0.31 -14.39 0.95
C LEU A 92 0.27 -15.69 0.39
N LEU A 93 0.18 -15.86 -0.93
CA LEU A 93 0.96 -16.87 -1.65
C LEU A 93 2.35 -16.34 -2.00
N GLN A 94 2.41 -15.08 -2.43
CA GLN A 94 3.62 -14.42 -2.90
C GLN A 94 3.44 -12.89 -2.90
N GLU A 95 4.55 -12.17 -2.91
CA GLU A 95 4.74 -10.75 -3.15
C GLU A 95 5.38 -10.50 -4.53
N THR A 96 4.96 -9.46 -5.24
CA THR A 96 5.61 -9.05 -6.50
C THR A 96 6.11 -7.63 -6.39
N ARG A 97 7.39 -7.43 -6.73
CA ARG A 97 8.02 -6.11 -6.87
C ARG A 97 8.06 -5.74 -8.36
N GLU A 98 7.64 -4.54 -8.70
CA GLU A 98 7.84 -4.03 -10.06
C GLU A 98 9.24 -3.43 -10.19
N SER A 99 9.95 -3.73 -11.27
CA SER A 99 11.30 -3.22 -11.49
C SER A 99 11.31 -1.72 -11.74
N GLN A 100 12.32 -1.02 -11.22
CA GLN A 100 12.52 0.42 -11.43
C GLN A 100 12.44 0.81 -12.91
N GLY A 101 11.64 1.83 -13.21
CA GLY A 101 11.55 2.42 -14.55
C GLY A 101 10.63 1.68 -15.52
N GLN A 102 10.08 0.51 -15.16
CA GLN A 102 8.89 0.02 -15.84
C GLN A 102 7.71 0.81 -15.28
N GLN A 103 7.06 1.61 -16.14
CA GLN A 103 5.71 2.05 -15.81
C GLN A 103 4.93 0.81 -15.39
N PRO A 104 4.14 0.89 -14.32
CA PRO A 104 3.42 -0.24 -13.84
C PRO A 104 2.73 -0.95 -14.98
N ALA A 105 3.05 -2.23 -15.13
CA ALA A 105 2.97 -2.87 -16.42
C ALA A 105 1.52 -2.92 -16.89
N THR A 106 1.11 -1.94 -17.70
CA THR A 106 -0.08 -2.05 -18.55
C THR A 106 0.06 -3.19 -19.57
N GLY A 107 1.24 -3.85 -19.63
CA GLY A 107 1.56 -4.85 -20.64
C GLY A 107 2.03 -6.24 -20.17
N SER A 108 2.26 -6.53 -18.88
CA SER A 108 2.81 -7.86 -18.51
C SER A 108 2.36 -8.45 -17.16
N CYS A 109 1.16 -8.14 -16.70
CA CYS A 109 0.41 -9.09 -15.88
C CYS A 109 -0.43 -9.98 -16.82
N ARG A 110 0.23 -10.89 -17.55
CA ARG A 110 -0.37 -11.73 -18.61
C ARG A 110 -1.27 -12.86 -18.09
N ARG A 111 -1.88 -12.66 -16.91
CA ARG A 111 -2.93 -13.52 -16.34
C ARG A 111 -3.96 -12.66 -15.61
N ARG A 112 -5.00 -12.25 -16.36
CA ARG A 112 -6.38 -11.96 -15.91
C ARG A 112 -6.62 -11.04 -14.68
N SER A 113 -5.80 -10.03 -14.42
CA SER A 113 -6.22 -8.96 -13.49
C SER A 113 -6.67 -7.73 -14.28
N ARG A 114 -7.99 -7.57 -14.45
CA ARG A 114 -8.64 -6.35 -14.99
C ARG A 114 -8.57 -5.15 -14.03
N TYR A 115 -7.96 -5.34 -12.86
CA TYR A 115 -7.89 -4.39 -11.77
C TYR A 115 -6.43 -4.23 -11.36
N PHE A 116 -5.97 -2.99 -11.41
CA PHE A 116 -4.58 -2.61 -11.15
C PHE A 116 -4.54 -1.96 -9.77
N VAL A 117 -3.85 -2.59 -8.83
CA VAL A 117 -3.71 -2.08 -7.46
C VAL A 117 -2.26 -2.20 -7.03
N ILE A 118 -1.57 -1.07 -6.89
CA ILE A 118 -0.14 -1.03 -6.56
C ILE A 118 0.12 -0.02 -5.45
N GLY A 119 0.87 -0.47 -4.45
CA GLY A 119 1.44 0.41 -3.43
C GLY A 119 2.60 1.20 -4.01
N PHE A 120 2.51 2.53 -4.01
CA PHE A 120 3.59 3.43 -4.43
C PHE A 120 4.19 4.13 -3.24
N GLN A 121 5.42 4.63 -3.40
CA GLN A 121 5.97 5.65 -2.53
C GLN A 121 6.24 6.91 -3.32
N PHE A 122 5.90 8.07 -2.79
CA PHE A 122 6.16 9.36 -3.40
C PHE A 122 6.43 10.43 -2.33
N GLN A 123 6.72 11.64 -2.78
CA GLN A 123 6.90 12.81 -1.92
C GLN A 123 5.53 13.51 -1.69
N GLU A 124 5.05 13.58 -0.44
CA GLU A 124 3.70 14.12 -0.12
C GLU A 124 3.38 15.48 -0.76
N HIS A 125 4.38 16.34 -0.89
CA HIS A 125 4.23 17.63 -1.55
C HIS A 125 4.37 17.43 -3.06
N ILE A 126 3.24 17.13 -3.72
CA ILE A 126 3.13 17.09 -5.19
C ILE A 126 3.42 18.51 -5.71
N ASN A 127 4.69 18.80 -5.90
CA ASN A 127 5.21 20.04 -6.45
C ASN A 127 5.96 19.64 -7.74
N PRO A 128 5.91 20.44 -8.83
CA PRO A 128 6.73 20.21 -10.02
C PRO A 128 8.25 20.07 -9.76
N LYS A 129 8.73 20.32 -8.55
CA LYS A 129 10.12 20.12 -8.10
C LYS A 129 10.35 18.84 -7.27
N CYS A 130 9.39 17.94 -7.17
CA CYS A 130 9.58 16.71 -6.39
C CYS A 130 10.71 15.85 -6.99
N GLU A 131 11.50 15.23 -6.12
CA GLU A 131 12.59 14.36 -6.57
C GLU A 131 12.03 13.01 -7.05
N HIS A 132 12.74 12.36 -7.98
CA HIS A 132 12.27 11.12 -8.63
C HIS A 132 13.02 9.86 -8.16
N THR A 133 13.93 10.02 -7.18
CA THR A 133 14.83 8.96 -6.76
C THR A 133 14.28 8.19 -5.55
N PRO A 134 14.66 6.90 -5.40
CA PRO A 134 14.14 6.05 -4.33
C PRO A 134 14.47 6.50 -2.91
N ASP A 135 15.52 7.31 -2.72
CA ASP A 135 15.93 7.84 -1.40
C ASP A 135 15.10 9.03 -0.94
N LYS A 136 14.21 9.55 -1.80
CA LYS A 136 13.44 10.78 -1.59
C LYS A 136 11.95 10.56 -1.40
N VAL A 137 11.47 9.37 -1.72
CA VAL A 137 10.09 8.98 -1.44
C VAL A 137 9.89 8.89 0.07
N ASN A 138 8.77 9.42 0.58
CA ASN A 138 8.53 9.52 2.02
C ASN A 138 7.11 9.15 2.44
N HIS A 139 6.22 8.87 1.48
CA HIS A 139 4.83 8.55 1.76
C HIS A 139 4.31 7.46 0.84
N ALA A 140 3.66 6.45 1.42
CA ALA A 140 3.14 5.31 0.70
C ALA A 140 1.63 5.41 0.48
N VAL A 141 1.18 5.11 -0.74
CA VAL A 141 -0.24 5.23 -1.16
C VAL A 141 -0.64 4.10 -2.08
N LEU A 142 -1.90 4.07 -2.49
CA LEU A 142 -2.46 3.00 -3.30
C LEU A 142 -3.04 3.55 -4.61
N ALA A 143 -2.46 3.19 -5.75
CA ALA A 143 -3.15 3.45 -7.02
C ALA A 143 -4.24 2.42 -7.24
N VAL A 144 -5.43 2.90 -7.60
CA VAL A 144 -6.65 2.09 -7.76
C VAL A 144 -7.22 2.15 -9.18
N GLY A 145 -6.62 2.97 -10.04
CA GLY A 145 -7.06 3.17 -11.41
C GLY A 145 -6.22 4.20 -12.13
N TYR A 146 -6.52 4.43 -13.40
CA TYR A 146 -5.86 5.43 -14.23
C TYR A 146 -6.85 5.96 -15.26
N GLY A 147 -6.52 7.13 -15.80
CA GLY A 147 -7.30 7.77 -16.86
C GLY A 147 -6.43 8.68 -17.70
N GLU A 148 -7.12 9.52 -18.47
CA GLU A 148 -6.55 10.61 -19.26
C GLU A 148 -7.59 11.73 -19.34
N GLU A 149 -7.14 12.97 -19.17
CA GLU A 149 -7.97 14.15 -19.33
C GLU A 149 -7.21 15.17 -20.18
N ASN A 150 -7.84 15.64 -21.25
CA ASN A 150 -7.26 16.62 -22.19
C ASN A 150 -5.85 16.25 -22.69
N GLY A 151 -5.62 14.96 -22.99
CA GLY A 151 -4.31 14.45 -23.44
C GLY A 151 -3.28 14.25 -22.32
N THR A 152 -3.63 14.51 -21.06
CA THR A 152 -2.75 14.31 -19.91
C THR A 152 -3.13 13.03 -19.16
N PRO A 153 -2.32 11.96 -19.25
CA PRO A 153 -2.58 10.72 -18.54
C PRO A 153 -2.36 10.88 -17.03
N TYR A 154 -3.21 10.25 -16.20
CA TYR A 154 -3.10 10.29 -14.75
C TYR A 154 -3.34 8.93 -14.08
N TRP A 155 -2.87 8.80 -12.84
CA TRP A 155 -3.26 7.76 -11.88
C TRP A 155 -4.34 8.29 -10.94
N ILE A 156 -5.27 7.43 -10.52
CA ILE A 156 -6.22 7.66 -9.44
C ILE A 156 -5.64 6.99 -8.19
N VAL A 157 -5.39 7.76 -7.14
CA VAL A 157 -4.63 7.30 -5.98
C VAL A 157 -5.44 7.52 -4.71
N LYS A 158 -5.66 6.44 -3.95
CA LYS A 158 -6.24 6.45 -2.60
C LYS A 158 -5.18 6.85 -1.60
N ASN A 159 -5.46 7.85 -0.78
CA ASN A 159 -4.61 8.29 0.33
C ASN A 159 -5.16 7.79 1.68
N SER A 160 -4.41 8.01 2.77
CA SER A 160 -4.70 7.54 4.14
C SER A 160 -4.92 8.67 5.15
N TRP A 161 -5.26 9.88 4.69
CA TRP A 161 -5.51 11.07 5.53
C TRP A 161 -6.98 11.39 5.75
N GLY A 162 -7.85 10.40 5.51
CA GLY A 162 -9.29 10.52 5.71
C GLY A 162 -10.03 11.07 4.49
N PRO A 163 -11.36 10.93 4.45
CA PRO A 163 -12.17 11.22 3.27
C PRO A 163 -12.33 12.73 3.01
N LEU A 164 -12.11 13.59 4.00
CA LEU A 164 -12.22 15.04 3.82
C LEU A 164 -10.99 15.67 3.15
N TRP A 165 -9.93 14.89 2.94
CA TRP A 165 -8.73 15.36 2.27
C TRP A 165 -8.81 15.13 0.75
N GLY A 166 -8.38 16.10 -0.05
CA GLY A 166 -8.32 15.97 -1.51
C GLY A 166 -9.70 15.77 -2.14
N MET A 167 -9.80 14.76 -3.00
CA MET A 167 -11.03 14.35 -3.68
C MET A 167 -11.61 13.12 -2.98
N ASP A 168 -12.41 13.32 -1.92
CA ASP A 168 -12.99 12.23 -1.12
C ASP A 168 -11.94 11.24 -0.56
N GLY A 169 -10.75 11.73 -0.21
CA GLY A 169 -9.59 10.93 0.24
C GLY A 169 -8.66 10.47 -0.89
N TYR A 170 -8.95 10.86 -2.13
CA TYR A 170 -8.15 10.53 -3.31
C TYR A 170 -7.44 11.75 -3.90
N PHE A 171 -6.50 11.49 -4.80
CA PHE A 171 -5.90 12.50 -5.65
C PHE A 171 -5.52 11.93 -7.02
N LEU A 172 -5.30 12.83 -7.97
CA LEU A 172 -4.76 12.50 -9.29
C LEU A 172 -3.29 12.89 -9.36
N ILE A 173 -2.47 12.05 -10.00
CA ILE A 173 -1.06 12.35 -10.26
C ILE A 173 -0.69 11.98 -11.69
N GLU A 174 0.10 12.83 -12.33
CA GLU A 174 0.47 12.65 -13.73
C GLU A 174 1.19 11.31 -13.95
N ARG A 175 0.68 10.53 -14.90
CA ARG A 175 1.17 9.20 -15.23
C ARG A 175 2.18 9.29 -16.38
N GLY A 176 3.18 8.42 -16.31
CA GLY A 176 4.14 8.21 -17.39
C GLY A 176 5.42 9.06 -17.33
N LYS A 177 5.55 9.91 -16.31
CA LYS A 177 6.77 10.72 -16.05
C LYS A 177 7.54 10.30 -14.80
N ASN A 178 7.23 9.13 -14.22
CA ASN A 178 7.71 8.72 -12.89
C ASN A 178 7.54 9.85 -11.84
N MET A 179 6.41 10.56 -11.90
CA MET A 179 6.18 11.77 -11.12
C MET A 179 6.45 11.52 -9.62
N CYS A 180 7.30 12.34 -9.01
CA CYS A 180 7.70 12.23 -7.60
C CYS A 180 8.20 10.84 -7.16
N GLY A 181 8.83 10.08 -8.07
CA GLY A 181 9.40 8.77 -7.77
C GLY A 181 8.36 7.65 -7.61
N LEU A 182 7.11 7.86 -8.06
CA LEU A 182 6.02 6.91 -7.84
C LEU A 182 6.34 5.46 -8.29
N ALA A 183 7.19 5.25 -9.30
CA ALA A 183 7.55 3.92 -9.79
C ALA A 183 8.86 3.37 -9.20
N ALA A 184 9.44 4.03 -8.19
CA ALA A 184 10.73 3.63 -7.61
C ALA A 184 10.67 2.32 -6.80
N CYS A 185 9.58 2.13 -6.05
CA CYS A 185 9.43 1.06 -5.05
C CYS A 185 8.04 0.41 -5.09
N ALA A 186 7.47 0.29 -6.29
CA ALA A 186 6.15 -0.27 -6.52
C ALA A 186 6.06 -1.78 -6.18
N SER A 187 4.99 -2.20 -5.50
CA SER A 187 4.75 -3.63 -5.21
C SER A 187 3.27 -3.95 -5.02
N TYR A 188 2.92 -5.23 -5.17
CA TYR A 188 1.58 -5.77 -4.92
C TYR A 188 1.64 -7.24 -4.44
N PRO A 189 0.64 -7.70 -3.66
CA PRO A 189 0.55 -9.07 -3.19
C PRO A 189 -0.23 -9.98 -4.14
N ILE A 190 0.05 -11.29 -4.07
CA ILE A 190 -0.80 -12.36 -4.58
C ILE A 190 -1.44 -13.06 -3.37
N PRO A 191 -2.75 -12.91 -3.16
CA PRO A 191 -3.42 -13.44 -1.97
C PRO A 191 -3.56 -14.96 -2.05
N GLN A 192 -3.57 -15.61 -0.89
CA GLN A 192 -3.95 -17.01 -0.72
C GLN A 192 -5.42 -17.06 -0.30
N VAL A 193 -6.30 -17.37 -1.27
CA VAL A 193 -7.76 -17.43 -1.10
C VAL A 193 -8.34 -18.74 -1.62
#